data_AF-A0A1Y3SDH3-F1
#
_entry.id   AF-A0A1Y3SDH3-F1
#
_cell.length_a   1.000
_cell.length_b   1.000
_cell.length_c   1.000
_cell.angle_alpha   90.00
_cell.angle_beta   90.00
_cell.angle_gamma   90.00
#
_symmetry.space_group_name_H-M   'P 1'
#
loop_
_entity.id
_entity.type
_entity.pdbx_description
1 polymer ?
#
loop_
_entity_poly.entity_id
_entity_poly.type
_entity_poly.pdbx_seq_one_letter_code
_entity_poly.pdbx_strand_id
1 'polypeptide(L)'
;MEAVENHIQRYFGPFENVWHELESPDIHVDICLIPPGEDRDYYTLVTMGMGAHRMNVPQELAEHRLERAELAIALPPDWKLEQEALSDENWYWPVRLLKILARLPISTDSWLAWGHTVDNQEPFADGTQLSASILISPQRVEEEGFVCTLPGGEEVNFYQVIPLYDDELQYKLSHDADELLERMEGLSFVVSPDRPHATDATARPDDDGLLDDGAWHLQSIRDKHLPVDELAAYRHMAVYLRWCMEHDLMSLAFLEQYGSLVQRFQSDFSHLDLSVLIRDELDGTLPLSLFDQEGQAFARFYYGGEGDCSYPDDVDAYALRYFGPERCSGEFQDEAYLFLPADEACYQALAAIIQQRWDRWNEA
;
A
#
# COMPACT_ATOMS: atom_id res chain seq x y z
N MET A 1 27.79 -5.22 23.44
CA MET A 1 28.49 -4.72 22.25
C MET A 1 28.79 -5.87 21.31
N GLU A 2 29.70 -6.80 21.65
CA GLU A 2 30.04 -7.95 20.78
C GLU A 2 28.84 -8.78 20.29
N ALA A 3 27.83 -9.04 21.15
CA ALA A 3 26.61 -9.73 20.73
C ALA A 3 25.80 -8.97 19.68
N VAL A 4 25.68 -7.65 19.83
CA VAL A 4 24.95 -6.75 18.91
C VAL A 4 25.74 -6.60 17.60
N GLU A 5 27.06 -6.44 17.67
CA GLU A 5 27.95 -6.39 16.52
C GLU A 5 27.85 -7.67 15.67
N ASN A 6 27.94 -8.85 16.30
CA ASN A 6 27.79 -10.12 15.62
C ASN A 6 26.39 -10.30 15.01
N HIS A 7 25.35 -9.80 15.69
CA HIS A 7 23.98 -9.82 15.19
C HIS A 7 23.83 -8.95 13.94
N ILE A 8 24.36 -7.73 13.97
CA ILE A 8 24.37 -6.83 12.82
C ILE A 8 25.13 -7.46 11.65
N GLN A 9 26.34 -7.99 11.87
CA GLN A 9 27.13 -8.65 10.83
C GLN A 9 26.41 -9.84 10.20
N ARG A 10 25.66 -10.61 11.01
CA ARG A 10 24.94 -11.80 10.56
C ARG A 10 23.70 -11.48 9.73
N TYR A 11 22.89 -10.53 10.20
CA TYR A 11 21.53 -10.31 9.66
C TYR A 11 21.43 -9.11 8.74
N PHE A 12 22.22 -8.06 9.01
CA PHE A 12 22.25 -6.86 8.18
C PHE A 12 23.48 -6.86 7.25
N GLY A 13 24.55 -7.58 7.59
CA GLY A 13 25.70 -7.79 6.71
C GLY A 13 27.02 -7.20 7.25
N PRO A 14 28.14 -7.53 6.59
CA PRO A 14 29.48 -7.17 7.06
C PRO A 14 29.74 -5.67 6.94
N PHE A 15 30.40 -5.10 7.93
CA PHE A 15 30.84 -3.71 7.92
C PHE A 15 32.27 -3.60 8.44
N GLU A 16 33.05 -2.72 7.82
CA GLU A 16 34.40 -2.35 8.29
C GLU A 16 34.43 -0.92 8.85
N ASN A 17 33.50 -0.07 8.38
CA ASN A 17 33.43 1.34 8.76
C ASN A 17 32.40 1.51 9.87
N VAL A 18 32.86 2.08 10.98
CA VAL A 18 32.03 2.53 12.09
C VAL A 18 32.28 4.00 12.28
N TRP A 19 31.21 4.79 12.23
CA TRP A 19 31.30 6.19 12.62
C TRP A 19 31.18 6.32 14.11
N HIS A 20 32.33 6.54 14.74
CA HIS A 20 32.39 6.82 16.15
C HIS A 20 31.89 8.21 16.46
N GLU A 21 31.07 8.29 17.48
CA GLU A 21 30.61 9.57 17.98
C GLU A 21 31.74 10.30 18.71
N LEU A 22 32.08 11.50 18.23
CA LEU A 22 33.20 12.30 18.76
C LEU A 22 32.87 12.96 20.12
N GLU A 23 31.60 13.27 20.37
CA GLU A 23 31.12 13.86 21.62
C GLU A 23 29.84 13.15 22.08
N SER A 24 29.91 12.45 23.20
CA SER A 24 28.80 11.66 23.76
C SER A 24 28.39 12.22 25.13
N PRO A 25 27.44 13.18 25.18
CA PRO A 25 27.01 13.74 26.47
C PRO A 25 26.29 12.71 27.35
N ASP A 26 25.52 11.78 26.76
CA ASP A 26 24.63 10.88 27.52
C ASP A 26 24.80 9.39 27.13
N ILE A 27 24.79 9.07 25.83
CA ILE A 27 25.07 7.74 25.28
C ILE A 27 26.08 7.84 24.15
N HIS A 28 26.88 6.79 23.97
CA HIS A 28 27.77 6.63 22.83
C HIS A 28 27.05 5.82 21.76
N VAL A 29 26.63 6.48 20.68
CA VAL A 29 25.93 5.82 19.56
C VAL A 29 26.85 5.83 18.36
N ASP A 30 27.39 4.65 18.06
CA ASP A 30 28.11 4.40 16.83
C ASP A 30 27.11 4.12 15.70
N ILE A 31 27.53 4.38 14.46
CA ILE A 31 26.77 4.00 13.26
C ILE A 31 27.62 3.03 12.44
N CYS A 32 27.14 1.80 12.32
CA CYS A 32 27.71 0.77 11.46
C CYS A 32 27.32 1.06 10.01
N LEU A 33 28.31 1.14 9.12
CA LEU A 33 28.10 1.35 7.68
C LEU A 33 28.24 0.02 6.94
N ILE A 34 27.10 -0.52 6.52
CA ILE A 34 27.06 -1.77 5.77
C ILE A 34 26.91 -1.41 4.29
N PRO A 35 27.93 -1.66 3.45
CA PRO A 35 27.90 -1.29 2.04
C PRO A 35 26.90 -2.13 1.23
N PRO A 36 26.58 -1.71 0.00
CA PRO A 36 25.91 -2.57 -0.98
C PRO A 36 26.66 -3.90 -1.17
N GLY A 37 25.91 -4.97 -1.39
CA GLY A 37 26.41 -6.33 -1.64
C GLY A 37 25.85 -6.90 -2.93
N GLU A 38 26.19 -8.15 -3.27
CA GLU A 38 25.76 -8.78 -4.54
C GLU A 38 24.23 -8.85 -4.69
N ASP A 39 23.51 -9.15 -3.61
CA ASP A 39 22.05 -9.27 -3.60
C ASP A 39 21.35 -8.01 -3.05
N ARG A 40 22.09 -6.91 -2.85
CA ARG A 40 21.60 -5.72 -2.16
C ARG A 40 22.25 -4.43 -2.66
N ASP A 41 21.52 -3.71 -3.51
CA ASP A 41 22.00 -2.47 -4.10
C ASP A 41 21.64 -1.23 -3.26
N TYR A 42 21.97 -1.25 -1.97
CA TYR A 42 21.80 -0.11 -1.06
C TYR A 42 22.71 -0.21 0.17
N TYR A 43 23.06 0.94 0.75
CA TYR A 43 23.72 1.03 2.06
C TYR A 43 22.72 0.79 3.17
N THR A 44 23.15 0.12 4.24
CA THR A 44 22.37 0.08 5.49
C THR A 44 23.19 0.72 6.60
N LEU A 45 22.65 1.77 7.21
CA LEU A 45 23.21 2.37 8.42
C LEU A 45 22.48 1.80 9.62
N VAL A 46 23.21 1.23 10.58
CA VAL A 46 22.62 0.64 11.79
C VAL A 46 23.24 1.29 13.01
N THR A 47 22.43 1.74 13.96
CA THR A 47 22.96 2.21 15.25
C THR A 47 23.55 1.04 16.02
N MET A 48 24.63 1.31 16.74
CA MET A 48 25.23 0.39 17.68
C MET A 48 25.56 1.15 18.96
N GLY A 49 24.84 0.84 20.03
CA GLY A 49 25.00 1.50 21.32
C GLY A 49 23.74 2.19 21.82
N MET A 50 22.73 2.42 20.97
CA MET A 50 21.43 2.92 21.44
C MET A 50 20.80 1.95 22.43
N GLY A 51 20.89 0.65 22.15
CA GLY A 51 20.35 -0.41 23.00
C GLY A 51 21.07 -0.56 24.34
N ALA A 52 22.17 0.16 24.58
CA ALA A 52 22.82 0.20 25.90
C ALA A 52 21.96 0.95 26.93
N HIS A 53 21.17 1.94 26.48
CA HIS A 53 20.20 2.62 27.32
C HIS A 53 18.91 1.81 27.43
N ARG A 54 18.32 1.81 28.63
CA ARG A 54 17.02 1.17 28.89
C ARG A 54 15.93 2.24 28.84
N MET A 55 15.06 2.16 27.83
CA MET A 55 13.96 3.08 27.60
C MET A 55 12.87 2.94 28.65
N ASN A 56 12.08 4.00 28.85
CA ASN A 56 10.99 4.05 29.82
C ASN A 56 9.70 3.46 29.24
N VAL A 57 9.64 2.14 29.14
CA VAL A 57 8.46 1.40 28.64
C VAL A 57 7.42 1.22 29.75
N PRO A 58 6.12 1.46 29.47
CA PRO A 58 5.04 1.21 30.43
C PRO A 58 5.06 -0.21 30.99
N GLN A 59 4.75 -0.37 32.28
CA GLN A 59 4.82 -1.66 32.98
C GLN A 59 3.88 -2.70 32.37
N GLU A 60 2.76 -2.26 31.81
CA GLU A 60 1.77 -3.08 31.11
C GLU A 60 2.35 -3.79 29.88
N LEU A 61 3.41 -3.23 29.28
CA LEU A 61 4.07 -3.76 28.08
C LEU A 61 5.37 -4.51 28.40
N ALA A 62 5.70 -4.72 29.68
CA ALA A 62 6.94 -5.36 30.10
C ALA A 62 7.11 -6.80 29.55
N GLU A 63 6.01 -7.50 29.24
CA GLU A 63 6.05 -8.83 28.64
C GLU A 63 6.62 -8.84 27.21
N HIS A 64 6.56 -7.71 26.51
CA HIS A 64 7.05 -7.56 25.14
C HIS A 64 8.55 -7.20 25.04
N ARG A 65 9.22 -6.95 26.18
CA ARG A 65 10.68 -6.75 26.25
C ARG A 65 11.21 -5.63 25.34
N LEU A 66 10.47 -4.52 25.29
CA LEU A 66 10.69 -3.39 24.38
C LEU A 66 11.70 -2.36 24.90
N GLU A 67 12.41 -2.63 26.01
CA GLU A 67 13.16 -1.58 26.72
C GLU A 67 14.49 -1.21 26.08
N ARG A 68 14.91 -1.91 25.01
CA ARG A 68 16.13 -1.63 24.29
C ARG A 68 15.89 -1.74 22.79
N ALA A 69 16.46 -0.83 22.03
CA ALA A 69 16.35 -0.81 20.59
C ALA A 69 17.64 -0.36 19.90
N GLU A 70 17.83 -0.82 18.66
CA GLU A 70 18.72 -0.25 17.66
C GLU A 70 17.89 0.09 16.41
N LEU A 71 18.36 1.07 15.64
CA LEU A 71 17.67 1.61 14.48
C LEU A 71 18.49 1.38 13.22
N ALA A 72 17.81 1.05 12.13
CA ALA A 72 18.40 0.90 10.81
C ALA A 72 17.75 1.88 9.81
N ILE A 73 18.53 2.43 8.87
CA ILE A 73 18.02 3.16 7.72
C ILE A 73 18.75 2.71 6.45
N ALA A 74 18.00 2.54 5.35
CA ALA A 74 18.56 2.11 4.07
C ALA A 74 18.72 3.31 3.14
N LEU A 75 19.91 3.49 2.55
CA LEU A 75 20.24 4.60 1.67
C LEU A 75 20.65 4.08 0.30
N PRO A 76 20.34 4.79 -0.79
CA PRO A 76 20.66 4.33 -2.14
C PRO A 76 22.19 4.24 -2.35
N PRO A 77 22.65 3.43 -3.31
CA PRO A 77 24.07 3.12 -3.47
C PRO A 77 24.90 4.32 -3.94
N ASP A 78 24.25 5.38 -4.42
CA ASP A 78 24.85 6.65 -4.82
C ASP A 78 24.81 7.72 -3.70
N TRP A 79 24.32 7.38 -2.51
CA TRP A 79 24.33 8.29 -1.36
C TRP A 79 25.75 8.60 -0.91
N LYS A 80 26.06 9.88 -0.76
CA LYS A 80 27.42 10.33 -0.40
C LYS A 80 27.63 10.23 1.11
N LEU A 81 28.54 9.34 1.50
CA LEU A 81 28.86 9.06 2.90
C LEU A 81 30.33 9.45 3.25
N GLU A 82 31.09 9.97 2.29
CA GLU A 82 32.42 10.52 2.56
C GLU A 82 32.36 11.77 3.46
N GLN A 83 33.38 11.94 4.32
CA GLN A 83 33.39 12.94 5.37
C GLN A 83 33.21 14.37 4.83
N GLU A 84 33.74 14.67 3.64
CA GLU A 84 33.58 15.95 2.97
C GLU A 84 32.12 16.22 2.56
N ALA A 85 31.40 15.20 2.08
CA ALA A 85 30.02 15.33 1.63
C ALA A 85 29.04 15.48 2.80
N LEU A 86 29.32 14.85 3.94
CA LEU A 86 28.52 14.96 5.16
C LEU A 86 28.58 16.34 5.84
N SER A 87 29.31 17.30 5.26
CA SER A 87 29.20 18.72 5.63
C SER A 87 27.96 19.40 5.04
N ASP A 88 27.33 18.77 4.04
CA ASP A 88 26.09 19.22 3.41
C ASP A 88 24.90 18.42 3.97
N GLU A 89 23.87 19.14 4.41
CA GLU A 89 22.71 18.55 5.07
C GLU A 89 21.90 17.64 4.15
N ASN A 90 21.97 17.86 2.83
CA ASN A 90 21.29 16.99 1.86
C ASN A 90 21.78 15.53 1.93
N TRP A 91 22.98 15.29 2.43
CA TRP A 91 23.56 13.96 2.62
C TRP A 91 23.59 13.52 4.08
N TYR A 92 23.73 14.48 5.00
CA TYR A 92 23.91 14.21 6.43
C TYR A 92 22.62 13.88 7.18
N TRP A 93 21.47 14.35 6.70
CA TRP A 93 20.23 14.28 7.46
C TRP A 93 19.80 12.87 7.91
N PRO A 94 20.03 11.75 7.17
CA PRO A 94 19.67 10.42 7.66
C PRO A 94 20.50 10.00 8.88
N VAL A 95 21.77 10.39 8.89
CA VAL A 95 22.71 10.15 10.00
C VAL A 95 22.27 10.94 11.22
N ARG A 96 21.87 12.21 11.01
CA ARG A 96 21.34 13.07 12.07
C ARG A 96 20.02 12.53 12.61
N LEU A 97 19.12 12.05 11.74
CA LEU A 97 17.85 11.43 12.13
C LEU A 97 18.08 10.25 13.08
N LEU A 98 18.96 9.30 12.73
CA LEU A 98 19.31 8.20 13.62
C LEU A 98 19.83 8.69 14.97
N LYS A 99 20.71 9.71 14.98
CA LYS A 99 21.26 10.29 16.21
C LYS A 99 20.23 10.98 17.09
N ILE A 100 19.23 11.63 16.48
CA ILE A 100 18.11 12.26 17.20
C ILE A 100 17.23 11.18 17.81
N LEU A 101 16.81 10.19 17.03
CA LEU A 101 15.96 9.09 17.51
C LEU A 101 16.64 8.29 18.63
N ALA A 102 17.93 8.01 18.52
CA ALA A 102 18.68 7.29 19.55
C ALA A 102 18.72 8.03 20.90
N ARG A 103 18.63 9.36 20.90
CA ARG A 103 18.64 10.21 22.10
C ARG A 103 17.26 10.53 22.64
N LEU A 104 16.23 10.41 21.81
CA LEU A 104 14.87 10.80 22.16
C LEU A 104 14.36 10.12 23.45
N PRO A 105 14.56 8.79 23.67
CA PRO A 105 14.17 8.14 24.91
C PRO A 105 14.82 8.74 26.16
N ILE A 106 16.05 9.25 26.05
CA ILE A 106 16.80 9.84 27.17
C ILE A 106 16.33 11.26 27.44
N SER A 107 16.21 12.08 26.39
CA SER A 107 15.89 13.51 26.54
C SER A 107 14.46 13.76 26.97
N THR A 108 13.55 12.82 26.69
CA THR A 108 12.11 12.94 26.96
C THR A 108 11.56 11.91 27.94
N ASP A 109 12.43 11.05 28.51
CA ASP A 109 12.05 9.93 29.38
C ASP A 109 10.96 9.04 28.75
N SER A 110 11.18 8.67 27.49
CA SER A 110 10.23 7.98 26.62
C SER A 110 10.78 6.64 26.09
N TRP A 111 10.12 6.07 25.09
CA TRP A 111 10.48 4.81 24.44
C TRP A 111 10.07 4.79 22.98
N LEU A 112 10.72 3.92 22.21
CA LEU A 112 10.50 3.75 20.77
C LEU A 112 10.21 2.28 20.46
N ALA A 113 9.20 2.04 19.63
CA ALA A 113 8.83 0.71 19.15
C ALA A 113 8.15 0.81 17.78
N TRP A 114 7.79 -0.36 17.23
CA TRP A 114 7.04 -0.47 15.98
C TRP A 114 5.79 0.42 15.98
N GLY A 115 5.52 1.07 14.85
CA GLY A 115 4.39 1.97 14.64
C GLY A 115 4.55 3.35 15.29
N HIS A 116 5.59 3.59 16.10
CA HIS A 116 5.85 4.92 16.64
C HIS A 116 6.33 5.86 15.54
N THR A 117 5.89 7.11 15.64
CA THR A 117 6.25 8.19 14.72
C THR A 117 6.93 9.33 15.45
N VAL A 118 7.90 9.97 14.79
CA VAL A 118 8.60 11.16 15.31
C VAL A 118 8.56 12.24 14.25
N ASP A 119 8.00 13.39 14.62
CA ASP A 119 7.88 14.58 13.79
C ASP A 119 9.10 15.49 13.95
N ASN A 120 9.75 15.85 12.84
CA ASN A 120 10.85 16.81 12.81
C ASN A 120 10.37 18.26 12.67
N GLN A 121 9.06 18.48 12.47
CA GLN A 121 8.35 19.75 12.25
C GLN A 121 8.72 20.49 10.95
N GLU A 122 9.95 20.35 10.49
CA GLU A 122 10.47 20.90 9.23
C GLU A 122 11.10 19.79 8.39
N PRO A 123 11.20 19.95 7.06
CA PRO A 123 11.90 18.99 6.20
C PRO A 123 13.33 18.72 6.68
N PHE A 124 13.80 17.48 6.50
CA PHE A 124 15.12 17.06 6.97
C PHE A 124 16.27 17.82 6.30
N ALA A 125 16.11 18.23 5.05
CA ALA A 125 17.07 19.04 4.30
C ALA A 125 16.36 19.80 3.18
N ASP A 126 17.01 20.81 2.61
CA ASP A 126 16.46 21.62 1.51
C ASP A 126 16.08 20.80 0.27
N GLY A 127 16.77 19.67 0.04
CA GLY A 127 16.56 18.77 -1.10
C GLY A 127 15.45 17.72 -0.94
N THR A 128 14.67 17.75 0.14
CA THR A 128 13.56 16.82 0.36
C THR A 128 12.37 17.50 1.02
N GLN A 129 11.17 16.91 0.93
CA GLN A 129 10.01 17.31 1.73
C GLN A 129 9.71 16.32 2.86
N LEU A 130 10.51 15.26 3.02
CA LEU A 130 10.42 14.33 4.14
C LEU A 130 10.71 15.08 5.44
N SER A 131 9.81 15.00 6.42
CA SER A 131 9.85 15.78 7.66
C SER A 131 9.47 14.97 8.90
N ALA A 132 9.17 13.68 8.77
CA ALA A 132 8.84 12.81 9.88
C ALA A 132 9.44 11.42 9.68
N SER A 133 9.25 10.52 10.64
CA SER A 133 9.67 9.12 10.52
C SER A 133 8.72 8.19 11.24
N ILE A 134 8.60 6.95 10.74
CA ILE A 134 7.93 5.82 11.40
C ILE A 134 8.92 4.68 11.62
N LEU A 135 8.73 3.91 12.69
CA LEU A 135 9.50 2.71 12.99
C LEU A 135 8.73 1.46 12.58
N ILE A 136 9.34 0.61 11.76
CA ILE A 136 8.74 -0.65 11.31
C ILE A 136 9.72 -1.82 11.52
N SER A 137 9.28 -3.03 11.21
CA SER A 137 10.14 -4.22 11.24
C SER A 137 11.27 -4.10 10.22
N PRO A 138 12.49 -4.59 10.53
CA PRO A 138 13.62 -4.61 9.60
C PRO A 138 13.24 -5.17 8.22
N GLN A 139 13.61 -4.46 7.16
CA GLN A 139 13.27 -4.82 5.79
C GLN A 139 14.40 -5.64 5.16
N ARG A 140 14.06 -6.67 4.38
CA ARG A 140 15.04 -7.62 3.78
C ARG A 140 15.95 -8.31 4.81
N VAL A 141 15.44 -8.51 6.03
CA VAL A 141 16.10 -9.21 7.13
C VAL A 141 15.17 -10.33 7.59
N GLU A 142 15.73 -11.51 7.88
CA GLU A 142 14.97 -12.65 8.44
C GLU A 142 14.43 -12.30 9.84
N GLU A 143 13.32 -12.90 10.26
CA GLU A 143 12.67 -12.58 11.55
C GLU A 143 13.61 -12.75 12.76
N GLU A 144 14.52 -13.72 12.71
CA GLU A 144 15.55 -13.92 13.73
C GLU A 144 16.51 -12.72 13.85
N GLY A 145 16.60 -11.88 12.82
CA GLY A 145 17.34 -10.64 12.81
C GLY A 145 16.64 -9.48 13.51
N PHE A 146 15.35 -9.60 13.84
CA PHE A 146 14.58 -8.50 14.45
C PHE A 146 14.94 -8.28 15.92
N VAL A 147 15.44 -9.31 16.61
CA VAL A 147 15.76 -9.25 18.04
C VAL A 147 17.11 -9.90 18.33
N CYS A 148 18.01 -9.16 18.95
CA CYS A 148 19.26 -9.70 19.48
C CYS A 148 19.10 -10.04 20.96
N THR A 149 19.27 -11.31 21.32
CA THR A 149 19.35 -11.73 22.74
C THR A 149 20.76 -11.51 23.27
N LEU A 150 20.90 -10.66 24.28
CA LEU A 150 22.17 -10.41 24.96
C LEU A 150 22.56 -11.59 25.88
N PRO A 151 23.85 -11.77 26.23
CA PRO A 151 24.29 -12.85 27.12
C PRO A 151 23.60 -12.87 28.50
N GLY A 152 23.09 -11.72 28.96
CA GLY A 152 22.32 -11.60 30.20
C GLY A 152 20.83 -11.96 30.06
N GLY A 153 20.38 -12.35 28.86
CA GLY A 153 19.01 -12.70 28.52
C GLY A 153 18.12 -11.52 28.15
N GLU A 154 18.55 -10.27 28.36
CA GLU A 154 17.88 -9.06 27.85
C GLU A 154 17.83 -9.06 26.31
N GLU A 155 16.83 -8.40 25.74
CA GLU A 155 16.63 -8.33 24.29
C GLU A 155 16.84 -6.91 23.78
N VAL A 156 17.38 -6.80 22.58
CA VAL A 156 17.55 -5.54 21.83
C VAL A 156 16.77 -5.68 20.53
N ASN A 157 15.73 -4.87 20.38
CA ASN A 157 14.86 -4.85 19.21
C ASN A 157 15.48 -4.02 18.10
N PHE A 158 15.37 -4.47 16.85
CA PHE A 158 15.82 -3.70 15.70
C PHE A 158 14.61 -3.15 14.96
N TYR A 159 14.64 -1.86 14.64
CA TYR A 159 13.59 -1.21 13.84
C TYR A 159 14.17 -0.54 12.61
N GLN A 160 13.48 -0.69 11.49
CA GLN A 160 13.73 0.10 10.29
C GLN A 160 13.06 1.47 10.45
N VAL A 161 13.85 2.53 10.25
CA VAL A 161 13.36 3.91 10.16
C VAL A 161 12.94 4.17 8.72
N ILE A 162 11.68 4.56 8.53
CA ILE A 162 11.14 5.02 7.26
C ILE A 162 10.81 6.51 7.38
N PRO A 163 11.48 7.38 6.62
CA PRO A 163 11.14 8.79 6.54
C PRO A 163 9.75 8.99 5.89
N LEU A 164 8.97 9.89 6.46
CA LEU A 164 7.61 10.24 6.04
C LEU A 164 7.53 11.71 5.62
N TYR A 165 6.59 11.98 4.71
CA TYR A 165 6.08 13.33 4.48
C TYR A 165 5.11 13.74 5.61
N ASP A 166 4.85 15.04 5.74
CA ASP A 166 3.93 15.56 6.77
C ASP A 166 2.51 14.99 6.60
N ASP A 167 2.01 14.90 5.37
CA ASP A 167 0.67 14.37 5.08
C ASP A 167 0.55 12.87 5.41
N GLU A 168 1.59 12.08 5.19
CA GLU A 168 1.65 10.68 5.61
C GLU A 168 1.66 10.53 7.14
N LEU A 169 2.39 11.41 7.83
CA LEU A 169 2.34 11.49 9.29
C LEU A 169 0.92 11.83 9.75
N GLN A 170 0.27 12.84 9.16
CA GLN A 170 -1.11 13.20 9.50
C GLN A 170 -2.09 12.06 9.21
N TYR A 171 -1.88 11.31 8.13
CA TYR A 171 -2.67 10.12 7.82
C TYR A 171 -2.54 9.08 8.94
N LYS A 172 -1.31 8.73 9.33
CA LYS A 172 -1.09 7.79 10.44
C LYS A 172 -1.66 8.28 11.77
N LEU A 173 -1.61 9.59 12.05
CA LEU A 173 -2.17 10.14 13.29
C LEU A 173 -3.71 10.12 13.30
N SER A 174 -4.34 10.18 12.13
CA SER A 174 -5.81 10.05 11.99
C SER A 174 -6.30 8.61 11.89
N HIS A 175 -5.40 7.69 11.53
CA HIS A 175 -5.63 6.26 11.39
C HIS A 175 -4.66 5.49 12.33
N ASP A 176 -4.19 4.31 11.92
CA ASP A 176 -3.16 3.57 12.62
C ASP A 176 -1.93 3.28 11.73
N ALA A 177 -0.94 2.60 12.31
CA ALA A 177 0.29 2.28 11.61
C ALA A 177 0.07 1.23 10.51
N ASP A 178 -0.81 0.26 10.72
CA ASP A 178 -1.08 -0.80 9.73
C ASP A 178 -1.68 -0.18 8.46
N GLU A 179 -2.69 0.69 8.61
CA GLU A 179 -3.32 1.37 7.47
C GLU A 179 -2.36 2.28 6.69
N LEU A 180 -1.44 2.98 7.37
CA LEU A 180 -0.40 3.73 6.66
C LEU A 180 0.51 2.78 5.89
N LEU A 181 0.94 1.67 6.51
CA LEU A 181 1.87 0.73 5.87
C LEU A 181 1.26 0.01 4.67
N GLU A 182 -0.03 -0.29 4.71
CA GLU A 182 -0.77 -0.78 3.54
C GLU A 182 -0.71 0.23 2.39
N ARG A 183 -0.87 1.54 2.66
CA ARG A 183 -0.70 2.58 1.62
C ARG A 183 0.73 2.74 1.12
N MET A 184 1.70 2.41 1.97
CA MET A 184 3.12 2.43 1.61
C MET A 184 3.55 1.14 0.89
N GLU A 185 2.65 0.17 0.70
CA GLU A 185 2.97 -1.07 0.00
C GLU A 185 3.43 -0.76 -1.44
N GLY A 186 4.54 -1.36 -1.84
CA GLY A 186 5.19 -1.07 -3.14
C GLY A 186 6.15 0.12 -3.13
N LEU A 187 6.13 0.98 -2.10
CA LEU A 187 7.18 1.98 -1.92
C LEU A 187 8.47 1.31 -1.41
N SER A 188 9.60 1.75 -1.96
CA SER A 188 10.90 1.28 -1.48
C SER A 188 11.18 1.80 -0.07
N PHE A 189 11.63 0.92 0.82
CA PHE A 189 12.16 1.30 2.13
C PHE A 189 13.55 1.97 2.05
N VAL A 190 14.20 1.90 0.89
CA VAL A 190 15.43 2.65 0.61
C VAL A 190 15.07 4.10 0.40
N VAL A 191 15.72 4.99 1.16
CA VAL A 191 15.43 6.43 1.13
C VAL A 191 15.52 7.00 -0.28
N SER A 192 14.44 7.62 -0.73
CA SER A 192 14.39 8.47 -1.92
C SER A 192 13.80 9.81 -1.50
N PRO A 193 14.59 10.91 -1.55
CA PRO A 193 14.17 12.27 -1.15
C PRO A 193 12.92 12.81 -1.86
N ASP A 194 12.65 12.27 -3.04
CA ASP A 194 11.65 12.68 -4.03
C ASP A 194 10.69 11.54 -4.39
N ARG A 195 10.56 10.53 -3.51
CA ARG A 195 9.59 9.44 -3.71
C ARG A 195 8.17 9.99 -3.78
N PRO A 196 7.25 9.33 -4.48
CA PRO A 196 5.83 9.67 -4.39
C PRO A 196 5.31 9.62 -2.94
N HIS A 197 4.34 10.47 -2.60
CA HIS A 197 3.68 10.44 -1.28
C HIS A 197 2.69 9.28 -1.23
N ALA A 198 2.68 8.46 -0.19
CA ALA A 198 1.69 7.39 0.00
C ALA A 198 0.25 7.90 0.11
N THR A 199 0.09 9.20 0.35
CA THR A 199 -1.18 9.93 0.41
C THR A 199 -1.56 10.63 -0.89
N ASP A 200 -0.62 10.78 -1.84
CA ASP A 200 -0.93 11.31 -3.15
C ASP A 200 -1.84 10.31 -3.87
N ALA A 201 -2.91 10.82 -4.48
CA ALA A 201 -3.77 10.04 -5.37
C ALA A 201 -3.00 9.42 -6.56
N THR A 202 -1.73 9.80 -6.75
CA THR A 202 -0.81 9.31 -7.78
C THR A 202 0.26 8.32 -7.27
N ALA A 203 0.37 8.10 -5.95
CA ALA A 203 1.10 6.96 -5.38
C ALA A 203 0.13 5.98 -4.72
N ARG A 204 -0.99 5.75 -5.40
CA ARG A 204 -1.79 4.56 -5.16
C ARG A 204 -0.88 3.36 -5.48
N PRO A 205 -0.65 2.39 -4.58
CA PRO A 205 -0.55 1.03 -5.08
C PRO A 205 -1.84 0.85 -5.88
N ASP A 206 -1.73 0.61 -7.19
CA ASP A 206 -2.83 0.78 -8.14
C ASP A 206 -4.21 0.50 -7.53
N ASP A 207 -5.07 1.53 -7.66
CA ASP A 207 -6.49 1.45 -7.39
C ASP A 207 -6.86 1.49 -5.88
N ASP A 208 -7.93 2.19 -5.53
CA ASP A 208 -8.67 2.05 -4.26
C ASP A 208 -9.31 0.66 -4.13
N GLY A 209 -8.68 -0.33 -4.78
CA GLY A 209 -9.29 -1.48 -5.39
C GLY A 209 -10.69 -1.17 -5.83
N LEU A 210 -10.96 -0.12 -6.60
CA LEU A 210 -12.31 0.28 -7.00
C LEU A 210 -12.42 0.25 -8.52
N LEU A 211 -13.00 -0.84 -9.03
CA LEU A 211 -13.17 -1.02 -10.48
C LEU A 211 -14.15 -0.03 -11.08
N ASP A 212 -15.22 0.28 -10.34
CA ASP A 212 -16.28 1.15 -10.83
C ASP A 212 -17.11 1.72 -9.67
N ASP A 213 -17.65 2.92 -9.88
CA ASP A 213 -18.46 3.66 -8.90
C ASP A 213 -19.72 4.22 -9.58
N GLY A 214 -20.87 3.70 -9.14
CA GLY A 214 -22.18 4.10 -9.66
C GLY A 214 -22.54 5.56 -9.39
N ALA A 215 -21.85 6.25 -8.47
CA ALA A 215 -22.07 7.68 -8.22
C ALA A 215 -21.81 8.53 -9.47
N TRP A 216 -20.78 8.20 -10.26
CA TRP A 216 -20.47 8.91 -11.51
C TRP A 216 -21.58 8.72 -12.55
N HIS A 217 -22.06 7.48 -12.69
CA HIS A 217 -23.13 7.13 -13.62
C HIS A 217 -24.46 7.78 -13.22
N LEU A 218 -24.79 7.78 -11.92
CA LEU A 218 -25.95 8.48 -11.36
C LEU A 218 -25.88 9.99 -11.61
N GLN A 219 -24.70 10.59 -11.42
CA GLN A 219 -24.49 12.00 -11.69
C GLN A 219 -24.74 12.31 -13.17
N SER A 220 -24.23 11.46 -14.08
CA SER A 220 -24.46 11.61 -15.52
C SER A 220 -25.95 11.51 -15.89
N ILE A 221 -26.69 10.53 -15.34
CA ILE A 221 -28.15 10.40 -15.52
C ILE A 221 -28.88 11.70 -15.13
N ARG A 222 -28.52 12.26 -13.97
CA ARG A 222 -29.16 13.47 -13.41
C ARG A 222 -28.80 14.72 -14.20
N ASP A 223 -27.52 14.94 -14.50
CA ASP A 223 -27.05 16.13 -15.19
C ASP A 223 -27.54 16.19 -16.64
N LYS A 224 -27.49 15.06 -17.34
CA LYS A 224 -27.95 14.95 -18.73
C LYS A 224 -29.48 14.74 -18.84
N HIS A 225 -30.17 14.64 -17.70
CA HIS A 225 -31.62 14.43 -17.60
C HIS A 225 -32.08 13.22 -18.44
N LEU A 226 -31.35 12.12 -18.35
CA LEU A 226 -31.59 10.92 -19.15
C LEU A 226 -32.90 10.23 -18.73
N PRO A 227 -33.75 9.80 -19.67
CA PRO A 227 -35.03 9.16 -19.36
C PRO A 227 -34.85 7.66 -19.02
N VAL A 228 -33.99 7.35 -18.06
CA VAL A 228 -33.72 5.99 -17.55
C VAL A 228 -33.95 5.93 -16.05
N ASP A 229 -34.23 4.72 -15.54
CA ASP A 229 -34.28 4.46 -14.11
C ASP A 229 -32.88 4.60 -13.51
N GLU A 230 -32.73 5.21 -12.33
CA GLU A 230 -31.43 5.41 -11.67
C GLU A 230 -30.69 4.08 -11.40
N LEU A 231 -31.40 2.95 -11.29
CA LEU A 231 -30.80 1.63 -11.18
C LEU A 231 -29.95 1.26 -12.41
N ALA A 232 -30.16 1.93 -13.55
CA ALA A 232 -29.35 1.77 -14.75
C ALA A 232 -27.85 2.04 -14.51
N ALA A 233 -27.53 2.90 -13.53
CA ALA A 233 -26.16 3.26 -13.17
C ALA A 233 -25.30 2.06 -12.76
N TYR A 234 -25.91 0.96 -12.33
CA TYR A 234 -25.22 -0.21 -11.78
C TYR A 234 -25.32 -1.45 -12.68
N ARG A 235 -25.84 -1.32 -13.90
CA ARG A 235 -26.18 -2.49 -14.75
C ARG A 235 -24.97 -3.17 -15.35
N HIS A 236 -24.03 -2.43 -15.92
CA HIS A 236 -22.81 -3.02 -16.45
C HIS A 236 -21.94 -3.59 -15.33
N MET A 237 -21.83 -2.90 -14.19
CA MET A 237 -21.20 -3.45 -12.97
C MET A 237 -21.81 -4.80 -12.57
N ALA A 238 -23.15 -4.90 -12.58
CA ALA A 238 -23.87 -6.13 -12.30
C ALA A 238 -23.57 -7.26 -13.30
N VAL A 239 -23.36 -6.93 -14.58
CA VAL A 239 -22.96 -7.91 -15.60
C VAL A 239 -21.59 -8.49 -15.30
N TYR A 240 -20.60 -7.63 -14.99
CA TYR A 240 -19.25 -8.09 -14.65
C TYR A 240 -19.24 -8.93 -13.37
N LEU A 241 -19.89 -8.43 -12.31
CA LEU A 241 -20.02 -9.16 -11.04
C LEU A 241 -20.67 -10.53 -11.23
N ARG A 242 -21.77 -10.61 -11.99
CA ARG A 242 -22.42 -11.90 -12.30
C ARG A 242 -21.47 -12.86 -12.99
N TRP A 243 -20.72 -12.38 -13.99
CA TRP A 243 -19.79 -13.23 -14.72
C TRP A 243 -18.70 -13.79 -13.80
N CYS A 244 -18.11 -12.97 -12.92
CA CYS A 244 -17.13 -13.44 -11.93
C CYS A 244 -17.73 -14.48 -10.96
N MET A 245 -18.98 -14.30 -10.55
CA MET A 245 -19.69 -15.27 -9.70
C MET A 245 -19.96 -16.60 -10.41
N GLU A 246 -20.26 -16.58 -11.71
CA GLU A 246 -20.46 -17.78 -12.53
C GLU A 246 -19.15 -18.55 -12.81
N HIS A 247 -17.98 -17.90 -12.63
CA HIS A 247 -16.65 -18.46 -12.88
C HIS A 247 -15.83 -18.72 -11.61
N ASP A 248 -16.48 -18.70 -10.44
CA ASP A 248 -15.86 -18.97 -9.13
C ASP A 248 -14.70 -18.02 -8.77
N LEU A 249 -14.73 -16.76 -9.24
CA LEU A 249 -13.66 -15.76 -9.04
C LEU A 249 -13.87 -14.83 -7.82
N MET A 250 -14.74 -15.22 -6.88
CA MET A 250 -15.11 -14.39 -5.74
C MET A 250 -14.23 -14.66 -4.52
N SER A 251 -13.87 -13.62 -3.77
CA SER A 251 -13.02 -13.74 -2.59
C SER A 251 -13.68 -14.56 -1.48
N LEU A 252 -12.87 -15.17 -0.61
CA LEU A 252 -13.39 -15.87 0.57
C LEU A 252 -14.19 -14.93 1.47
N ALA A 253 -13.75 -13.69 1.66
CA ALA A 253 -14.47 -12.70 2.45
C ALA A 253 -15.87 -12.40 1.86
N PHE A 254 -15.96 -12.22 0.55
CA PHE A 254 -17.23 -12.06 -0.15
C PHE A 254 -18.13 -13.29 0.04
N LEU A 255 -17.58 -14.50 -0.09
CA LEU A 255 -18.33 -15.73 0.09
C LEU A 255 -18.74 -15.98 1.55
N GLU A 256 -17.99 -15.52 2.54
CA GLU A 256 -18.39 -15.61 3.94
C GLU A 256 -19.56 -14.68 4.26
N GLN A 257 -19.51 -13.45 3.75
CA GLN A 257 -20.55 -12.44 3.98
C GLN A 257 -21.80 -12.67 3.14
N TYR A 258 -21.64 -13.03 1.87
CA TYR A 258 -22.70 -13.14 0.88
C TYR A 258 -22.90 -14.57 0.36
N GLY A 259 -22.17 -15.58 0.82
CA GLY A 259 -22.23 -16.95 0.25
C GLY A 259 -23.60 -17.61 0.30
N SER A 260 -24.43 -17.28 1.30
CA SER A 260 -25.84 -17.75 1.33
C SER A 260 -26.68 -17.15 0.20
N LEU A 261 -26.32 -15.96 -0.25
CA LEU A 261 -26.89 -15.24 -1.37
C LEU A 261 -26.36 -15.84 -2.69
N VAL A 262 -25.04 -16.05 -2.79
CA VAL A 262 -24.38 -16.72 -3.94
C VAL A 262 -24.93 -18.13 -4.18
N GLN A 263 -25.12 -18.93 -3.13
CA GLN A 263 -25.71 -20.27 -3.25
C GLN A 263 -27.17 -20.26 -3.71
N ARG A 264 -27.95 -19.23 -3.36
CA ARG A 264 -29.30 -19.03 -3.93
C ARG A 264 -29.19 -18.69 -5.42
N PHE A 265 -28.16 -17.95 -5.81
CA PHE A 265 -27.96 -17.51 -7.20
C PHE A 265 -27.45 -18.60 -8.13
N GLN A 266 -26.60 -19.50 -7.63
CA GLN A 266 -26.14 -20.69 -8.37
C GLN A 266 -27.29 -21.61 -8.85
N SER A 267 -28.51 -21.44 -8.32
CA SER A 267 -29.69 -22.21 -8.74
C SER A 267 -30.49 -21.59 -9.89
N ASP A 268 -30.49 -20.25 -10.05
CA ASP A 268 -31.13 -19.53 -11.16
C ASP A 268 -30.72 -18.03 -11.19
N PHE A 269 -29.66 -17.69 -11.92
CA PHE A 269 -29.20 -16.30 -12.07
C PHE A 269 -30.10 -15.44 -12.99
N SER A 270 -31.00 -16.03 -13.78
CA SER A 270 -31.77 -15.31 -14.82
C SER A 270 -32.88 -14.40 -14.27
N HIS A 271 -33.23 -14.57 -12.99
CA HIS A 271 -34.29 -13.82 -12.32
C HIS A 271 -33.77 -12.79 -11.33
N LEU A 272 -32.45 -12.59 -11.24
CA LEU A 272 -31.86 -11.75 -10.21
C LEU A 272 -31.24 -10.47 -10.76
N ASP A 273 -31.63 -9.34 -10.16
CA ASP A 273 -31.09 -8.03 -10.48
C ASP A 273 -29.98 -7.67 -9.48
N LEU A 274 -28.72 -7.96 -9.86
CA LEU A 274 -27.55 -7.62 -9.05
C LEU A 274 -27.30 -6.10 -8.95
N SER A 275 -27.93 -5.27 -9.79
CA SER A 275 -27.83 -3.82 -9.66
C SER A 275 -28.41 -3.33 -8.33
N VAL A 276 -29.43 -4.02 -7.80
CA VAL A 276 -30.00 -3.72 -6.47
C VAL A 276 -29.01 -4.09 -5.37
N LEU A 277 -28.33 -5.22 -5.49
CA LEU A 277 -27.30 -5.63 -4.54
C LEU A 277 -26.13 -4.64 -4.52
N ILE A 278 -25.64 -4.22 -5.68
CA ILE A 278 -24.56 -3.25 -5.77
C ILE A 278 -24.97 -1.96 -5.08
N ARG A 279 -26.18 -1.45 -5.36
CA ARG A 279 -26.68 -0.22 -4.75
C ARG A 279 -26.85 -0.32 -3.22
N ASP A 280 -27.49 -1.38 -2.75
CA ASP A 280 -27.97 -1.46 -1.36
C ASP A 280 -26.97 -2.11 -0.40
N GLU A 281 -26.15 -3.05 -0.87
CA GLU A 281 -25.25 -3.85 -0.02
C GLU A 281 -23.76 -3.56 -0.28
N LEU A 282 -23.40 -3.06 -1.48
CA LEU A 282 -22.03 -2.70 -1.84
C LEU A 282 -21.83 -1.17 -1.95
N ASP A 283 -22.73 -0.39 -1.33
CA ASP A 283 -22.70 1.08 -1.31
C ASP A 283 -22.58 1.72 -2.71
N GLY A 284 -23.08 1.04 -3.75
CA GLY A 284 -23.05 1.51 -5.13
C GLY A 284 -21.70 1.35 -5.83
N THR A 285 -20.77 0.58 -5.25
CA THR A 285 -19.38 0.44 -5.72
C THR A 285 -19.06 -1.00 -6.13
N LEU A 286 -18.02 -1.17 -6.95
CA LEU A 286 -17.49 -2.48 -7.33
C LEU A 286 -16.00 -2.60 -6.97
N PRO A 287 -15.66 -2.93 -5.71
CA PRO A 287 -14.25 -3.04 -5.33
C PRO A 287 -13.58 -4.35 -5.80
N LEU A 288 -12.29 -4.29 -6.13
CA LEU A 288 -11.37 -5.40 -6.39
C LEU A 288 -11.37 -6.43 -5.24
N SER A 289 -11.54 -6.00 -3.99
CA SER A 289 -11.57 -6.88 -2.81
C SER A 289 -12.73 -7.89 -2.80
N LEU A 290 -13.74 -7.70 -3.66
CA LEU A 290 -14.80 -8.68 -3.88
C LEU A 290 -14.28 -9.95 -4.54
N PHE A 291 -13.18 -9.88 -5.28
CA PHE A 291 -12.67 -10.98 -6.10
C PHE A 291 -11.48 -11.68 -5.43
N ASP A 292 -11.28 -12.95 -5.75
CA ASP A 292 -10.10 -13.69 -5.30
C ASP A 292 -8.83 -13.24 -6.04
N GLN A 293 -7.70 -13.91 -5.80
CA GLN A 293 -6.43 -13.53 -6.40
C GLN A 293 -6.47 -13.56 -7.94
N GLU A 294 -7.17 -14.54 -8.53
CA GLU A 294 -7.25 -14.73 -9.97
C GLU A 294 -8.21 -13.71 -10.59
N GLY A 295 -9.38 -13.51 -9.97
CA GLY A 295 -10.35 -12.49 -10.34
C GLY A 295 -9.78 -11.08 -10.26
N GLN A 296 -9.00 -10.77 -9.22
CA GLN A 296 -8.31 -9.48 -9.11
C GLN A 296 -7.28 -9.27 -10.22
N ALA A 297 -6.50 -10.29 -10.56
CA ALA A 297 -5.49 -10.20 -11.60
C ALA A 297 -6.14 -9.94 -12.98
N PHE A 298 -7.22 -10.65 -13.29
CA PHE A 298 -7.98 -10.42 -14.52
C PHE A 298 -8.69 -9.06 -14.52
N ALA A 299 -9.29 -8.66 -13.40
CA ALA A 299 -9.95 -7.36 -13.28
C ALA A 299 -8.97 -6.21 -13.52
N ARG A 300 -7.77 -6.25 -12.94
CA ARG A 300 -6.71 -5.26 -13.21
C ARG A 300 -6.33 -5.22 -14.69
N PHE A 301 -6.15 -6.37 -15.33
CA PHE A 301 -5.85 -6.44 -16.76
C PHE A 301 -6.98 -5.83 -17.61
N TYR A 302 -8.23 -6.20 -17.32
CA TYR A 302 -9.36 -5.89 -18.18
C TYR A 302 -9.96 -4.50 -17.93
N TYR A 303 -10.05 -4.04 -16.69
CA TYR A 303 -10.44 -2.66 -16.40
C TYR A 303 -9.27 -1.68 -16.62
N GLY A 304 -8.02 -2.08 -16.38
CA GLY A 304 -6.83 -1.25 -16.58
C GLY A 304 -6.45 -0.99 -18.04
N GLY A 305 -7.08 -1.68 -19.00
CA GLY A 305 -6.89 -1.42 -20.43
C GLY A 305 -5.55 -1.92 -20.99
N GLU A 306 -4.86 -2.82 -20.31
CA GLU A 306 -3.57 -3.37 -20.75
C GLU A 306 -3.67 -4.21 -22.04
N GLY A 307 -4.89 -4.66 -22.38
CA GLY A 307 -5.17 -5.50 -23.54
C GLY A 307 -6.04 -4.84 -24.62
N ASP A 308 -5.53 -3.89 -25.38
CA ASP A 308 -6.15 -3.21 -26.55
C ASP A 308 -7.49 -2.45 -26.29
N CYS A 309 -8.37 -2.93 -25.39
CA CYS A 309 -9.60 -2.28 -24.92
C CYS A 309 -9.90 -2.68 -23.47
N SER A 310 -10.50 -1.76 -22.71
CA SER A 310 -10.98 -2.00 -21.35
C SER A 310 -12.40 -2.59 -21.30
N TYR A 311 -12.86 -3.05 -20.11
CA TYR A 311 -14.24 -3.47 -19.92
C TYR A 311 -15.26 -2.36 -20.24
N PRO A 312 -15.12 -1.12 -19.73
CA PRO A 312 -15.98 0.00 -20.15
C PRO A 312 -15.99 0.19 -21.68
N ASP A 313 -14.83 0.13 -22.35
CA ASP A 313 -14.76 0.27 -23.81
C ASP A 313 -15.54 -0.82 -24.55
N ASP A 314 -15.49 -2.06 -24.07
CA ASP A 314 -16.23 -3.19 -24.67
C ASP A 314 -17.75 -3.03 -24.46
N VAL A 315 -18.18 -2.53 -23.29
CA VAL A 315 -19.58 -2.21 -23.01
C VAL A 315 -20.07 -1.09 -23.93
N ASP A 316 -19.30 -0.03 -24.11
CA ASP A 316 -19.62 1.07 -25.02
C ASP A 316 -19.65 0.62 -26.48
N ALA A 317 -18.68 -0.20 -26.90
CA ALA A 317 -18.65 -0.78 -28.24
C ALA A 317 -19.86 -1.69 -28.50
N TYR A 318 -20.30 -2.44 -27.49
CA TYR A 318 -21.52 -3.23 -27.58
C TYR A 318 -22.77 -2.36 -27.69
N ALA A 319 -22.91 -1.33 -26.84
CA ALA A 319 -24.03 -0.39 -26.89
C ALA A 319 -24.10 0.32 -28.26
N LEU A 320 -22.95 0.74 -28.80
CA LEU A 320 -22.83 1.35 -30.11
C LEU A 320 -23.33 0.42 -31.23
N ARG A 321 -22.98 -0.87 -31.17
CA ARG A 321 -23.44 -1.89 -32.13
C ARG A 321 -24.94 -2.18 -31.97
N TYR A 322 -25.45 -2.14 -30.75
CA TYR A 322 -26.85 -2.45 -30.44
C TYR A 322 -27.80 -1.33 -30.91
N PHE A 323 -27.46 -0.08 -30.63
CA PHE A 323 -28.32 1.08 -30.92
C PHE A 323 -27.99 1.82 -32.22
N GLY A 324 -26.73 1.72 -32.68
CA GLY A 324 -26.21 2.48 -33.81
C GLY A 324 -25.71 3.90 -33.44
N PRO A 325 -24.77 4.46 -34.21
CA PRO A 325 -24.05 5.69 -33.86
C PRO A 325 -24.92 6.94 -33.77
N GLU A 326 -25.98 7.02 -34.58
CA GLU A 326 -26.87 8.19 -34.61
C GLU A 326 -27.70 8.30 -33.32
N ARG A 327 -28.12 7.17 -32.74
CA ARG A 327 -28.89 7.15 -31.49
C ARG A 327 -27.99 7.36 -30.28
N CYS A 328 -26.78 6.80 -30.28
CA CYS A 328 -25.82 6.96 -29.18
C CYS A 328 -25.43 8.42 -28.96
N SER A 329 -25.04 9.11 -30.03
CA SER A 329 -24.64 10.53 -29.96
C SER A 329 -25.81 11.50 -29.80
N GLY A 330 -26.99 11.15 -30.34
CA GLY A 330 -28.17 12.02 -30.30
C GLY A 330 -29.08 11.78 -29.11
N GLU A 331 -29.73 10.60 -29.08
CA GLU A 331 -30.78 10.25 -28.11
C GLU A 331 -30.21 9.98 -26.71
N PHE A 332 -29.00 9.40 -26.64
CA PHE A 332 -28.41 8.93 -25.39
C PHE A 332 -27.26 9.79 -24.86
N GLN A 333 -26.90 10.88 -25.56
CA GLN A 333 -25.88 11.84 -25.12
C GLN A 333 -24.55 11.17 -24.68
N ASP A 334 -24.11 10.20 -25.48
CA ASP A 334 -22.90 9.38 -25.27
C ASP A 334 -22.95 8.45 -24.04
N GLU A 335 -24.12 8.19 -23.46
CA GLU A 335 -24.32 7.28 -22.32
C GLU A 335 -25.16 6.04 -22.73
N ALA A 336 -24.93 5.52 -23.94
CA ALA A 336 -25.77 4.49 -24.53
C ALA A 336 -25.81 3.17 -23.71
N TYR A 337 -24.75 2.86 -22.96
CA TYR A 337 -24.69 1.68 -22.11
C TYR A 337 -25.76 1.67 -20.99
N LEU A 338 -26.15 2.85 -20.47
CA LEU A 338 -27.21 2.98 -19.46
C LEU A 338 -28.60 2.53 -19.98
N PHE A 339 -28.77 2.56 -21.31
CA PHE A 339 -30.03 2.20 -21.97
C PHE A 339 -30.09 0.73 -22.38
N LEU A 340 -29.00 -0.04 -22.20
CA LEU A 340 -29.00 -1.46 -22.51
C LEU A 340 -30.10 -2.20 -21.71
N PRO A 341 -30.80 -3.15 -22.35
CA PRO A 341 -31.88 -3.87 -21.69
C PRO A 341 -31.31 -4.76 -20.57
N ALA A 342 -31.97 -4.76 -19.42
CA ALA A 342 -31.69 -5.66 -18.30
C ALA A 342 -32.35 -7.02 -18.53
N ASP A 343 -31.96 -7.71 -19.60
CA ASP A 343 -32.44 -9.05 -19.94
C ASP A 343 -31.29 -10.05 -20.13
N GLU A 344 -31.64 -11.34 -20.09
CA GLU A 344 -30.67 -12.42 -20.21
C GLU A 344 -29.94 -12.40 -21.56
N ALA A 345 -30.58 -11.92 -22.64
CA ALA A 345 -29.94 -11.85 -23.95
C ALA A 345 -28.81 -10.81 -23.98
N CYS A 346 -29.01 -9.66 -23.33
CA CYS A 346 -27.98 -8.65 -23.15
C CYS A 346 -26.84 -9.15 -22.26
N TYR A 347 -27.18 -9.81 -21.14
CA TYR A 347 -26.19 -10.43 -20.26
C TYR A 347 -25.30 -11.41 -21.03
N GLN A 348 -25.89 -12.38 -21.72
CA GLN A 348 -25.15 -13.41 -22.46
C GLN A 348 -24.24 -12.81 -23.55
N ALA A 349 -24.67 -11.71 -24.18
CA ALA A 349 -23.86 -11.05 -25.20
C ALA A 349 -22.63 -10.35 -24.62
N LEU A 350 -22.77 -9.66 -23.48
CA LEU A 350 -21.65 -9.03 -22.78
C LEU A 350 -20.74 -10.07 -22.11
N ALA A 351 -21.31 -11.08 -21.46
CA ALA A 351 -20.59 -12.20 -20.86
C ALA A 351 -19.69 -12.93 -21.88
N ALA A 352 -20.15 -13.11 -23.13
CA ALA A 352 -19.34 -13.68 -24.20
C ALA A 352 -18.12 -12.82 -24.56
N ILE A 353 -18.23 -11.49 -24.44
CA ILE A 353 -17.10 -10.57 -24.66
C ILE A 353 -16.11 -10.69 -23.50
N ILE A 354 -16.60 -10.69 -22.25
CA ILE A 354 -15.76 -10.90 -21.06
C ILE A 354 -15.02 -12.24 -21.17
N GLN A 355 -15.70 -13.31 -21.57
CA GLN A 355 -15.10 -14.63 -21.77
C GLN A 355 -13.99 -14.59 -22.84
N GLN A 356 -14.20 -13.90 -23.95
CA GLN A 356 -13.17 -13.78 -24.99
C GLN A 356 -11.92 -13.07 -24.46
N ARG A 357 -12.09 -12.07 -23.60
CA ARG A 357 -10.99 -11.33 -22.96
C ARG A 357 -10.27 -12.19 -21.93
N TRP A 358 -11.01 -12.97 -21.14
CA TRP A 358 -10.47 -13.96 -20.21
C TRP A 358 -9.63 -15.03 -20.91
N ASP A 359 -10.15 -15.62 -21.99
CA ASP A 359 -9.43 -16.64 -22.75
C ASP A 359 -8.12 -16.07 -23.34
N ARG A 360 -8.18 -14.86 -23.89
CA ARG A 360 -6.99 -14.17 -24.43
C ARG A 360 -5.96 -13.83 -23.35
N TRP A 361 -6.41 -13.43 -22.16
CA TRP A 361 -5.55 -13.13 -21.02
C TRP A 361 -4.82 -14.38 -20.52
N ASN A 362 -5.52 -15.52 -20.44
CA ASN A 362 -4.93 -16.79 -20.02
C ASN A 362 -3.96 -17.42 -21.04
N GLU A 363 -4.03 -17.02 -22.31
CA GLU A 363 -3.12 -17.47 -23.36
C GLU A 363 -1.85 -16.60 -23.50
N ALA A 364 -1.83 -15.42 -22.87
CA ALA A 364 -0.72 -14.44 -22.89
C ALA A 364 0.28 -14.70 -21.76
#